data_AF-A0A165WNN2-F1
#
_entry.id   AF-A0A165WNN2-F1
#
_cell.length_a   1.000
_cell.length_b   1.000
_cell.length_c   1.000
_cell.angle_alpha   90.00
_cell.angle_beta   90.00
_cell.angle_gamma   90.00
#
_symmetry.space_group_name_H-M   'P 1'
#
loop_
_entity.id
_entity.type
_entity.pdbx_description
1 polymer ?
#
loop_
_entity_poly.entity_id
_entity_poly.type
_entity_poly.pdbx_seq_one_letter_code
_entity_poly.pdbx_strand_id
1 'polypeptide(L)'
;MGTLVQPTTVLRSPLVGSLGYGRPPDNAAADAFLGRLQTDPKGIVERFITMCRTRQPRESLTSTNPELWYLADQLMAALMHLITTIGRQTWDAIIDTGLIDLYQDLIVGDGFFEGPVLWIDRIMGGLTAIMMRSGPDNHLAADKCLARTTEVFKSIWKNRLHVKPWTRQDHMYDEDGKYMEPVTCLVWHYNALYRSRYGRMAGPDTFIPQVGLHCWVFLTGRDDLLGDDSLEPLHFLDPYYNTSNDVEERDDFVRMTILEERGIGSDVFVQHLCRELERESVLAEEWQQILGGILTFATSSLIMPCFFKHSVDVPLVRMTYQITCGNEPYLERMRVWMMAYRFHHALTIHTIKEVRNKSSKLRIRGEDIVNINARGLNLMVEGIELNSPNMAEIKSFTGQVMDELESFAIVVRDFKWNLKSGYNYGSKLIPGLRAGGRIDWWPTLQKLQVAAYGQDPGEHGSDIAKLLKSWTELGVALKLTVEKERQWHERDVRHRCSWIVCEKHWVDVPQRELHTCSGCSKVRYCSRACQKSDWKEGGHKEQCKRIK
;
A
#
# COMPACT_ATOMS: atom_id res chain seq x y z
N MET A 1 13.52 39.59 33.50
CA MET A 1 12.10 39.93 33.71
C MET A 1 11.41 39.89 32.36
N GLY A 2 10.86 38.75 31.98
CA GLY A 2 10.13 38.55 30.73
C GLY A 2 8.84 37.82 31.06
N THR A 3 7.71 38.51 30.92
CA THR A 3 6.37 38.05 31.23
C THR A 3 5.93 36.97 30.24
N LEU A 4 5.75 35.75 30.75
CA LEU A 4 5.04 34.66 30.10
C LEU A 4 3.57 35.08 29.89
N VAL A 5 3.17 35.22 28.64
CA VAL A 5 1.77 35.39 28.23
C VAL A 5 1.08 34.04 28.44
N GLN A 6 0.13 33.98 29.38
CA GLN A 6 -0.72 32.81 29.55
C GLN A 6 -1.69 32.65 28.37
N PRO A 7 -2.02 31.42 27.95
CA PRO A 7 -3.04 31.20 26.93
C PRO A 7 -4.41 31.60 27.48
N THR A 8 -5.09 32.49 26.77
CA THR A 8 -6.48 32.87 27.02
C THR A 8 -7.38 31.64 27.00
N THR A 9 -8.04 31.41 28.12
CA THR A 9 -9.07 30.38 28.29
C THR A 9 -10.28 30.76 27.44
N VAL A 10 -10.46 30.08 26.31
CA VAL A 10 -11.67 30.22 25.49
C VAL A 10 -12.83 29.60 26.26
N LEU A 11 -13.82 30.44 26.59
CA LEU A 11 -15.08 30.04 27.20
C LEU A 11 -15.78 28.99 26.31
N ARG A 12 -15.93 27.77 26.84
CA ARG A 12 -16.74 26.72 26.21
C ARG A 12 -18.22 27.11 26.26
N SER A 13 -18.82 27.26 25.08
CA SER A 13 -20.28 27.37 24.91
C SER A 13 -20.97 26.07 25.36
N PRO A 14 -22.10 26.10 26.11
CA PRO A 14 -22.72 24.89 26.66
C PRO A 14 -23.54 24.05 25.66
N LEU A 15 -23.42 24.27 24.34
CA LEU A 15 -24.29 23.66 23.33
C LEU A 15 -23.63 22.65 22.39
N VAL A 16 -22.47 22.09 22.74
CA VAL A 16 -21.76 21.13 21.86
C VAL A 16 -21.41 19.86 22.63
N GLY A 17 -22.22 18.82 22.43
CA GLY A 17 -22.03 17.46 22.94
C GLY A 17 -21.61 16.48 21.84
N SER A 18 -20.41 15.93 22.05
CA SER A 18 -19.68 14.77 21.47
C SER A 18 -20.37 13.85 20.45
N LEU A 19 -20.11 13.95 19.12
CA LEU A 19 -20.58 12.97 18.11
C LEU A 19 -19.69 12.82 16.87
N GLY A 20 -19.80 11.71 16.11
CA GLY A 20 -19.04 11.33 14.90
C GLY A 20 -19.67 10.26 14.05
N TYR A 21 -19.69 10.38 12.72
CA TYR A 21 -19.45 11.52 11.84
C TYR A 21 -20.34 12.71 12.14
N GLY A 22 -19.84 13.71 12.88
CA GLY A 22 -20.61 14.77 13.52
C GLY A 22 -21.93 14.34 14.15
N ARG A 23 -22.15 13.06 14.50
CA ARG A 23 -23.43 12.33 14.40
C ARG A 23 -24.09 12.56 13.03
N PRO A 24 -24.62 11.51 12.36
CA PRO A 24 -25.78 11.78 11.54
C PRO A 24 -26.75 12.59 12.43
N PRO A 25 -27.32 13.72 11.96
CA PRO A 25 -28.39 14.37 12.71
C PRO A 25 -29.29 13.27 13.23
N ASP A 26 -29.69 13.34 14.52
CA ASP A 26 -30.61 12.36 15.17
C ASP A 26 -31.41 11.68 14.08
N ASN A 27 -31.34 10.36 13.89
CA ASN A 27 -31.88 9.72 12.68
C ASN A 27 -33.30 10.24 12.37
N ALA A 28 -34.08 10.61 13.39
CA ALA A 28 -35.32 11.35 13.27
C ALA A 28 -35.23 12.73 12.56
N ALA A 29 -34.28 13.59 12.93
CA ALA A 29 -33.95 14.84 12.24
C ALA A 29 -33.42 14.61 10.81
N ALA A 30 -32.56 13.60 10.58
CA ALA A 30 -32.12 13.22 9.23
C ALA A 30 -33.31 12.80 8.36
N ASP A 31 -34.17 11.93 8.89
CA ASP A 31 -35.38 11.44 8.24
C ASP A 31 -36.40 12.57 8.02
N ALA A 32 -36.55 13.48 8.98
CA ALA A 32 -37.43 14.65 8.83
C ALA A 32 -36.90 15.61 7.75
N PHE A 33 -35.59 15.85 7.69
CA PHE A 33 -35.00 16.63 6.61
C PHE A 33 -35.13 15.91 5.27
N LEU A 34 -34.90 14.62 5.21
CA LEU A 34 -35.09 13.79 4.02
C LEU A 34 -36.56 13.83 3.54
N GLY A 35 -37.53 13.82 4.45
CA GLY A 35 -38.95 14.00 4.11
C GLY A 35 -39.22 15.36 3.48
N ARG A 36 -38.63 16.44 4.01
CA ARG A 36 -38.70 17.77 3.40
C ARG A 36 -38.01 17.81 2.04
N LEU A 37 -36.82 17.22 1.92
CA LEU A 37 -36.06 17.12 0.67
C LEU A 37 -36.82 16.35 -0.40
N GLN A 38 -37.54 15.29 -0.03
CA GLN A 38 -38.39 14.55 -0.96
C GLN A 38 -39.63 15.34 -1.40
N THR A 39 -40.14 16.22 -0.54
CA THR A 39 -41.32 17.06 -0.82
C THR A 39 -40.97 18.25 -1.71
N ASP A 40 -39.83 18.91 -1.45
CA ASP A 40 -39.35 20.08 -2.21
C ASP A 40 -37.83 20.02 -2.43
N PRO A 41 -37.35 19.11 -3.30
CA PRO A 41 -35.92 18.97 -3.56
C PRO A 41 -35.32 20.25 -4.15
N LYS A 42 -36.04 20.87 -5.08
CA LYS A 42 -35.56 22.03 -5.81
C LYS A 42 -35.44 23.26 -4.91
N GLY A 43 -36.47 23.59 -4.15
CA GLY A 43 -36.45 24.77 -3.28
C GLY A 43 -35.40 24.69 -2.18
N ILE A 44 -35.19 23.51 -1.58
CA ILE A 44 -34.14 23.31 -0.57
C ILE A 44 -32.75 23.49 -1.17
N VAL A 45 -32.49 22.91 -2.34
CA VAL A 45 -31.18 22.99 -2.97
C VAL A 45 -30.90 24.37 -3.57
N GLU A 46 -31.87 25.01 -4.21
CA GLU A 46 -31.75 26.39 -4.72
C GLU A 46 -31.51 27.40 -3.59
N ARG A 47 -32.15 27.19 -2.43
CA ARG A 47 -31.87 27.98 -1.23
C ARG A 47 -30.41 27.82 -0.80
N PHE A 48 -29.91 26.59 -0.72
CA PHE A 48 -28.51 26.32 -0.36
C PHE A 48 -27.54 26.95 -1.37
N ILE A 49 -27.78 26.78 -2.68
CA ILE A 49 -27.00 27.42 -3.76
C ILE A 49 -26.98 28.94 -3.59
N THR A 50 -28.14 29.55 -3.32
CA THR A 50 -28.27 30.99 -3.16
C THR A 50 -27.42 31.49 -1.99
N MET A 51 -27.48 30.82 -0.84
CA MET A 51 -26.69 31.18 0.34
C MET A 51 -25.18 31.00 0.12
N CYS A 52 -24.76 29.97 -0.60
CA CYS A 52 -23.36 29.79 -0.99
C CYS A 52 -22.87 30.90 -1.92
N ARG A 53 -23.68 31.31 -2.91
CA ARG A 53 -23.30 32.33 -3.90
C ARG A 53 -23.30 33.75 -3.36
N THR A 54 -24.12 34.05 -2.35
CA THR A 54 -24.16 35.38 -1.72
C THR A 54 -23.14 35.56 -0.60
N ARG A 55 -22.56 34.45 -0.11
CA ARG A 55 -21.50 34.47 0.91
C ARG A 55 -20.23 35.12 0.36
N GLN A 56 -19.59 35.99 1.16
CA GLN A 56 -18.24 36.45 0.82
C GLN A 56 -17.18 35.39 1.18
N PRO A 57 -16.15 35.15 0.35
CA PRO A 57 -15.16 34.09 0.59
C PRO A 57 -14.46 34.15 1.97
N ARG A 58 -14.29 35.35 2.54
CA ARG A 58 -13.61 35.58 3.82
C ARG A 58 -14.54 35.65 5.03
N GLU A 59 -15.84 35.50 4.85
CA GLU A 59 -16.78 35.50 5.97
C GLU A 59 -16.65 34.21 6.80
N SER A 60 -16.55 34.40 8.12
CA SER A 60 -16.52 33.31 9.11
C SER A 60 -17.86 32.60 9.17
N LEU A 61 -17.90 31.37 8.65
CA LEU A 61 -19.11 30.54 8.55
C LEU A 61 -19.84 30.35 9.88
N THR A 62 -19.11 30.14 10.97
CA THR A 62 -19.69 29.80 12.27
C THR A 62 -20.35 30.99 12.96
N SER A 63 -19.94 32.22 12.63
CA SER A 63 -20.46 33.43 13.28
C SER A 63 -21.45 34.21 12.42
N THR A 64 -21.33 34.16 11.08
CA THR A 64 -22.14 35.02 10.20
C THR A 64 -23.31 34.29 9.54
N ASN A 65 -23.27 32.96 9.40
CA ASN A 65 -24.34 32.23 8.70
C ASN A 65 -24.57 30.80 9.24
N PRO A 66 -25.12 30.64 10.46
CA PRO A 66 -25.37 29.32 11.06
C PRO A 66 -26.39 28.49 10.27
N GLU A 67 -27.28 29.13 9.51
CA GLU A 67 -28.25 28.44 8.67
C GLU A 67 -27.59 27.77 7.45
N LEU A 68 -26.63 28.44 6.80
CA LEU A 68 -25.88 27.85 5.69
C LEU A 68 -25.15 26.59 6.15
N TRP A 69 -24.55 26.66 7.33
CA TRP A 69 -23.87 25.54 7.96
C TRP A 69 -24.81 24.36 8.19
N TYR A 70 -25.95 24.62 8.81
CA TYR A 70 -26.97 23.62 9.07
C TYR A 70 -27.45 22.98 7.76
N LEU A 71 -27.72 23.77 6.71
CA LEU A 71 -28.14 23.23 5.41
C LEU A 71 -27.07 22.36 4.76
N ALA A 72 -25.79 22.74 4.80
CA ALA A 72 -24.69 21.92 4.26
C ALA A 72 -24.61 20.55 4.96
N ASP A 73 -24.70 20.57 6.30
CA ASP A 73 -24.68 19.38 7.13
C ASP A 73 -25.87 18.44 6.83
N GLN A 74 -27.09 18.99 6.80
CA GLN A 74 -28.30 18.23 6.53
C GLN A 74 -28.34 17.68 5.09
N LEU A 75 -27.87 18.46 4.10
CA LEU A 75 -27.78 17.99 2.71
C LEU A 75 -26.77 16.86 2.58
N MET A 76 -25.56 17.03 3.11
CA MET A 76 -24.56 15.95 3.13
C MET A 76 -25.12 14.70 3.79
N ALA A 77 -25.71 14.85 4.99
CA ALA A 77 -26.29 13.74 5.73
C ALA A 77 -27.39 13.04 4.94
N ALA A 78 -28.34 13.77 4.35
CA ALA A 78 -29.44 13.20 3.59
C ALA A 78 -28.97 12.50 2.29
N LEU A 79 -27.93 13.02 1.64
CA LEU A 79 -27.34 12.39 0.46
C LEU A 79 -26.59 11.10 0.82
N MET A 80 -25.92 11.08 1.98
CA MET A 80 -25.22 9.90 2.52
C MET A 80 -26.18 8.86 3.14
N HIS A 81 -27.32 9.30 3.68
CA HIS A 81 -28.25 8.44 4.38
C HIS A 81 -28.85 7.42 3.41
N LEU A 82 -28.49 6.14 3.64
CA LEU A 82 -28.86 4.93 2.91
C LEU A 82 -29.14 5.16 1.41
N ILE A 83 -28.17 4.78 0.58
CA ILE A 83 -28.13 4.80 -0.89
C ILE A 83 -29.46 4.36 -1.57
N THR A 84 -30.38 3.72 -0.85
CA THR A 84 -31.70 3.26 -1.32
C THR A 84 -32.91 4.17 -1.03
N THR A 85 -32.84 5.22 -0.18
CA THR A 85 -34.06 5.90 0.31
C THR A 85 -34.51 7.14 -0.47
N ILE A 86 -33.64 7.83 -1.22
CA ILE A 86 -34.06 8.99 -2.03
C ILE A 86 -34.78 8.47 -3.27
N GLY A 87 -36.05 8.82 -3.42
CA GLY A 87 -36.83 8.47 -4.61
C GLY A 87 -36.22 9.03 -5.89
N ARG A 88 -36.34 8.30 -7.01
CA ARG A 88 -35.77 8.68 -8.31
C ARG A 88 -36.15 10.10 -8.74
N GLN A 89 -37.41 10.49 -8.58
CA GLN A 89 -37.88 11.84 -8.91
C GLN A 89 -37.18 12.93 -8.09
N THR A 90 -37.01 12.69 -6.78
CA THR A 90 -36.27 13.59 -5.89
C THR A 90 -34.81 13.69 -6.32
N TRP A 91 -34.21 12.55 -6.66
CA TRP A 91 -32.83 12.51 -7.13
C TRP A 91 -32.63 13.31 -8.43
N ASP A 92 -33.44 13.05 -9.45
CA ASP A 92 -33.37 13.75 -10.73
C ASP A 92 -33.54 15.26 -10.52
N ALA A 93 -34.46 15.68 -9.66
CA ALA A 93 -34.65 17.08 -9.30
C ALA A 93 -33.42 17.70 -8.61
N ILE A 94 -32.75 16.97 -7.69
CA ILE A 94 -31.50 17.42 -7.06
C ILE A 94 -30.41 17.61 -8.13
N ILE A 95 -30.24 16.64 -9.05
CA ILE A 95 -29.23 16.72 -10.10
C ILE A 95 -29.49 17.89 -11.06
N ASP A 96 -30.74 18.21 -11.33
CA ASP A 96 -31.13 19.30 -12.23
C ASP A 96 -31.01 20.71 -11.63
N THR A 97 -30.88 20.83 -10.30
CA THR A 97 -30.70 22.13 -9.64
C THR A 97 -29.31 22.76 -9.85
N GLY A 98 -28.32 21.97 -10.26
CA GLY A 98 -26.91 22.41 -10.32
C GLY A 98 -26.14 22.24 -9.02
N LEU A 99 -26.58 21.36 -8.10
CA LEU A 99 -25.86 21.08 -6.85
C LEU A 99 -24.43 20.55 -7.07
N ILE A 100 -24.24 19.68 -8.07
CA ILE A 100 -22.91 19.16 -8.43
C ILE A 100 -22.00 20.31 -8.84
N ASP A 101 -22.49 21.18 -9.74
CA ASP A 101 -21.72 22.33 -10.23
C ASP A 101 -21.33 23.26 -9.08
N LEU A 102 -22.26 23.51 -8.13
CA LEU A 102 -21.97 24.28 -6.93
C LEU A 102 -20.86 23.65 -6.10
N TYR A 103 -20.93 22.35 -5.78
CA TYR A 103 -19.88 21.72 -4.96
C TYR A 103 -18.51 21.78 -5.63
N GLN A 104 -18.46 21.56 -6.95
CA GLN A 104 -17.23 21.68 -7.72
C GLN A 104 -16.72 23.13 -7.76
N ASP A 105 -17.60 24.11 -7.94
CA ASP A 105 -17.26 25.55 -7.89
C ASP A 105 -16.67 25.94 -6.53
N LEU A 106 -17.26 25.44 -5.44
CA LEU A 106 -16.75 25.69 -4.09
C LEU A 106 -15.36 25.09 -3.90
N ILE A 107 -15.11 23.85 -4.34
CA ILE A 107 -13.79 23.20 -4.21
C ILE A 107 -12.73 23.87 -5.10
N VAL A 108 -13.12 24.35 -6.28
CA VAL A 108 -12.22 25.09 -7.19
C VAL A 108 -11.98 26.54 -6.72
N GLY A 109 -12.89 27.10 -5.92
CA GLY A 109 -12.82 28.46 -5.43
C GLY A 109 -11.61 28.74 -4.54
N ASP A 110 -11.03 29.94 -4.71
CA ASP A 110 -9.89 30.39 -3.90
C ASP A 110 -10.28 30.46 -2.40
N GLY A 111 -9.37 30.00 -1.54
CA GLY A 111 -9.55 30.03 -0.08
C GLY A 111 -10.45 28.92 0.49
N PHE A 112 -11.02 28.04 -0.34
CA PHE A 112 -11.84 26.93 0.14
C PHE A 112 -11.12 26.05 1.17
N PHE A 113 -9.88 25.63 0.85
CA PHE A 113 -9.03 24.81 1.72
C PHE A 113 -8.44 25.57 2.92
N GLU A 114 -8.55 26.89 2.94
CA GLU A 114 -8.19 27.72 4.11
C GLU A 114 -9.37 27.86 5.08
N GLY A 115 -10.56 27.38 4.69
CA GLY A 115 -11.76 27.43 5.49
C GLY A 115 -11.77 26.44 6.67
N PRO A 116 -12.84 26.48 7.50
CA PRO A 116 -13.02 25.52 8.58
C PRO A 116 -13.11 24.08 8.05
N VAL A 117 -12.43 23.13 8.71
CA VAL A 117 -12.38 21.70 8.33
C VAL A 117 -13.77 21.13 8.06
N LEU A 118 -14.69 21.33 8.99
CA LEU A 118 -16.06 20.82 8.86
C LEU A 118 -16.80 21.39 7.64
N TRP A 119 -16.52 22.61 7.19
CA TRP A 119 -17.09 23.13 5.94
C TRP A 119 -16.58 22.33 4.75
N ILE A 120 -15.27 22.11 4.71
CA ILE A 120 -14.60 21.31 3.68
C ILE A 120 -15.22 19.91 3.66
N ASP A 121 -15.36 19.29 4.83
CA ASP A 121 -15.98 17.96 5.00
C ASP A 121 -17.40 17.91 4.44
N ARG A 122 -18.26 18.90 4.74
CA ARG A 122 -19.66 18.88 4.28
C ARG A 122 -19.78 19.02 2.76
N ILE A 123 -18.96 19.88 2.17
CA ILE A 123 -18.94 20.07 0.72
C ILE A 123 -18.38 18.83 0.02
N MET A 124 -17.24 18.30 0.47
CA MET A 124 -16.62 17.11 -0.12
C MET A 124 -17.45 15.85 0.12
N GLY A 125 -17.98 15.67 1.32
CA GLY A 125 -18.88 14.58 1.67
C GLY A 125 -20.17 14.61 0.85
N GLY A 126 -20.76 15.79 0.66
CA GLY A 126 -21.95 15.95 -0.18
C GLY A 126 -21.70 15.56 -1.63
N LEU A 127 -20.57 15.98 -2.20
CA LEU A 127 -20.17 15.59 -3.55
C LEU A 127 -19.84 14.09 -3.66
N THR A 128 -19.17 13.53 -2.65
CA THR A 128 -18.87 12.09 -2.54
C THR A 128 -20.16 11.26 -2.53
N ALA A 129 -21.13 11.66 -1.70
CA ALA A 129 -22.44 11.02 -1.62
C ALA A 129 -23.14 11.00 -2.98
N ILE A 130 -22.99 12.07 -3.78
CA ILE A 130 -23.54 12.11 -5.12
C ILE A 130 -22.90 11.05 -6.01
N MET A 131 -21.56 10.97 -6.02
CA MET A 131 -20.84 10.01 -6.83
C MET A 131 -21.15 8.54 -6.48
N MET A 132 -21.33 8.23 -5.19
CA MET A 132 -21.73 6.88 -4.76
C MET A 132 -23.04 6.41 -5.40
N ARG A 133 -23.92 7.34 -5.78
CA ARG A 133 -25.19 7.08 -6.49
C ARG A 133 -25.13 7.26 -7.99
N SER A 134 -24.08 7.89 -8.52
CA SER A 134 -23.85 8.09 -9.96
C SER A 134 -23.37 6.82 -10.67
N GLY A 135 -23.85 5.64 -10.26
CA GLY A 135 -23.47 4.35 -10.82
C GLY A 135 -23.84 4.19 -12.31
N PRO A 136 -23.70 2.97 -12.86
CA PRO A 136 -23.91 2.70 -14.28
C PRO A 136 -25.27 3.15 -14.82
N ASP A 137 -26.31 3.17 -13.97
CA ASP A 137 -27.68 3.53 -14.35
C ASP A 137 -27.95 5.04 -14.36
N ASN A 138 -27.03 5.87 -13.85
CA ASN A 138 -27.20 7.33 -13.77
C ASN A 138 -26.10 8.09 -14.52
N HIS A 139 -26.13 7.99 -15.84
CA HIS A 139 -25.16 8.66 -16.70
C HIS A 139 -25.16 10.19 -16.55
N LEU A 140 -26.32 10.82 -16.30
CA LEU A 140 -26.38 12.29 -16.20
C LEU A 140 -25.61 12.81 -14.97
N ALA A 141 -25.83 12.20 -13.80
CA ALA A 141 -25.09 12.58 -12.59
C ALA A 141 -23.61 12.22 -12.73
N ALA A 142 -23.28 11.07 -13.31
CA ALA A 142 -21.91 10.66 -13.58
C ALA A 142 -21.18 11.65 -14.49
N ASP A 143 -21.79 12.01 -15.62
CA ASP A 143 -21.22 12.94 -16.61
C ASP A 143 -21.02 14.33 -16.00
N LYS A 144 -21.96 14.83 -15.19
CA LYS A 144 -21.80 16.08 -14.43
C LYS A 144 -20.66 16.01 -13.41
N CYS A 145 -20.57 14.94 -12.63
CA CYS A 145 -19.46 14.74 -11.69
C CYS A 145 -18.10 14.72 -12.41
N LEU A 146 -18.02 14.05 -13.56
CA LEU A 146 -16.77 13.85 -14.29
C LEU A 146 -16.38 15.03 -15.19
N ALA A 147 -17.33 15.88 -15.59
CA ALA A 147 -17.11 17.00 -16.51
C ALA A 147 -16.02 17.99 -16.07
N ARG A 148 -15.79 18.13 -14.76
CA ARG A 148 -14.81 19.05 -14.16
C ARG A 148 -13.77 18.36 -13.30
N THR A 149 -13.52 17.07 -13.57
CA THR A 149 -12.58 16.26 -12.78
C THR A 149 -11.21 16.95 -12.69
N THR A 150 -10.65 17.36 -13.83
CA THR A 150 -9.32 17.98 -13.87
C THR A 150 -9.27 19.28 -13.07
N GLU A 151 -10.27 20.15 -13.17
CA GLU A 151 -10.32 21.42 -12.43
C GLU A 151 -10.38 21.19 -10.92
N VAL A 152 -11.23 20.27 -10.47
CA VAL A 152 -11.41 19.92 -9.06
C VAL A 152 -10.11 19.38 -8.47
N PHE A 153 -9.52 18.36 -9.09
CA PHE A 153 -8.31 17.74 -8.54
C PHE A 153 -7.05 18.59 -8.76
N LYS A 154 -6.99 19.41 -9.80
CA LYS A 154 -5.94 20.42 -9.93
C LYS A 154 -6.04 21.49 -8.84
N SER A 155 -7.25 21.86 -8.41
CA SER A 155 -7.45 22.76 -7.26
C SER A 155 -6.99 22.10 -5.96
N ILE A 156 -7.41 20.85 -5.70
CA ILE A 156 -6.97 20.08 -4.52
C ILE A 156 -5.43 19.97 -4.52
N TRP A 157 -4.84 19.56 -5.64
CA TRP A 157 -3.39 19.46 -5.79
C TRP A 157 -2.71 20.81 -5.56
N LYS A 158 -3.17 21.90 -6.17
CA LYS A 158 -2.62 23.26 -5.96
C LYS A 158 -2.60 23.65 -4.48
N ASN A 159 -3.64 23.26 -3.74
CA ASN A 159 -3.85 23.58 -2.32
C ASN A 159 -3.43 22.46 -1.36
N ARG A 160 -2.71 21.42 -1.82
CA ARG A 160 -2.39 20.22 -1.02
C ARG A 160 -1.71 20.50 0.34
N LEU A 161 -0.96 21.59 0.48
CA LEU A 161 -0.37 21.97 1.78
C LEU A 161 -1.40 22.41 2.85
N HIS A 162 -2.61 22.77 2.41
CA HIS A 162 -3.77 23.07 3.26
C HIS A 162 -4.64 21.82 3.51
N VAL A 163 -4.52 20.81 2.65
CA VAL A 163 -5.10 19.47 2.85
C VAL A 163 -4.19 18.72 3.82
N LYS A 164 -4.39 18.96 5.11
CA LYS A 164 -3.59 18.35 6.17
C LYS A 164 -4.29 17.12 6.73
N PRO A 165 -3.57 16.21 7.41
CA PRO A 165 -4.18 15.13 8.18
C PRO A 165 -4.95 15.73 9.35
N TRP A 166 -6.19 16.11 9.10
CA TRP A 166 -7.11 16.55 10.14
C TRP A 166 -7.35 15.41 11.10
N THR A 167 -7.26 15.71 12.39
CA THR A 167 -7.48 14.71 13.43
C THR A 167 -8.95 14.31 13.47
N ARG A 168 -9.22 13.17 14.10
CA ARG A 168 -10.58 12.74 14.40
C ARG A 168 -11.39 13.85 15.10
N GLN A 169 -10.74 14.60 15.99
CA GLN A 169 -11.37 15.73 16.70
C GLN A 169 -11.69 16.91 15.78
N ASP A 170 -10.85 17.18 14.79
CA ASP A 170 -11.05 18.30 13.84
C ASP A 170 -12.30 18.09 12.97
N HIS A 171 -12.57 16.85 12.61
CA HIS A 171 -13.76 16.47 11.86
C HIS A 171 -15.02 16.30 12.72
N MET A 172 -14.90 16.49 14.05
CA MET A 172 -15.93 16.15 15.02
C MET A 172 -16.43 14.71 14.79
N TYR A 173 -15.52 13.74 14.93
CA TYR A 173 -15.86 12.32 15.03
C TYR A 173 -15.95 11.90 16.53
N ASP A 174 -17.08 11.36 16.97
CA ASP A 174 -17.43 10.45 18.10
C ASP A 174 -16.23 9.64 18.50
N GLU A 175 -16.10 9.27 19.76
CA GLU A 175 -14.89 8.60 20.28
C GLU A 175 -14.76 7.13 19.84
N ASP A 176 -15.83 6.50 19.35
CA ASP A 176 -15.86 5.08 18.99
C ASP A 176 -15.84 4.85 17.47
N GLY A 177 -14.79 4.20 16.95
CA GLY A 177 -14.70 3.76 15.55
C GLY A 177 -13.64 4.42 14.69
N LYS A 178 -13.43 3.87 13.49
CA LYS A 178 -12.56 4.44 12.46
C LYS A 178 -13.35 5.46 11.62
N TYR A 179 -12.67 6.41 10.97
CA TYR A 179 -13.30 7.36 10.03
C TYR A 179 -12.58 7.40 8.68
N MET A 180 -13.23 7.90 7.65
CA MET A 180 -12.66 8.09 6.32
C MET A 180 -12.37 9.57 6.13
N GLU A 181 -11.15 9.86 5.69
CA GLU A 181 -10.73 11.22 5.38
C GLU A 181 -11.48 11.69 4.11
N PRO A 182 -12.16 12.86 4.13
CA PRO A 182 -13.02 13.28 3.02
C PRO A 182 -12.34 13.42 1.66
N VAL A 183 -11.07 13.83 1.61
CA VAL A 183 -10.31 13.90 0.36
C VAL A 183 -10.00 12.49 -0.14
N THR A 184 -9.60 11.57 0.74
CA THR A 184 -9.38 10.16 0.37
C THR A 184 -10.67 9.52 -0.16
N CYS A 185 -11.82 9.75 0.49
CA CYS A 185 -13.12 9.32 -0.03
C CYS A 185 -13.40 9.88 -1.43
N LEU A 186 -13.17 11.19 -1.60
CA LEU A 186 -13.42 11.87 -2.85
C LEU A 186 -12.56 11.28 -3.97
N VAL A 187 -11.26 11.06 -3.72
CA VAL A 187 -10.30 10.41 -4.64
C VAL A 187 -10.82 9.03 -5.06
N TRP A 188 -11.17 8.19 -4.09
CA TRP A 188 -11.61 6.82 -4.35
C TRP A 188 -12.88 6.77 -5.20
N HIS A 189 -13.90 7.53 -4.82
CA HIS A 189 -15.18 7.55 -5.54
C HIS A 189 -15.07 8.18 -6.92
N TYR A 190 -14.24 9.21 -7.10
CA TYR A 190 -13.95 9.75 -8.45
C TYR A 190 -13.26 8.71 -9.33
N ASN A 191 -12.24 8.03 -8.81
CA ASN A 191 -11.53 7.01 -9.58
C ASN A 191 -12.46 5.84 -9.96
N ALA A 192 -13.28 5.37 -9.02
CA ALA A 192 -14.25 4.31 -9.27
C ALA A 192 -15.29 4.73 -10.32
N LEU A 193 -15.82 5.95 -10.22
CA LEU A 193 -16.78 6.50 -11.19
C LEU A 193 -16.14 6.69 -12.57
N TYR A 194 -14.91 7.22 -12.64
CA TYR A 194 -14.15 7.38 -13.87
C TYR A 194 -13.93 6.03 -14.57
N ARG A 195 -13.48 5.02 -13.81
CA ARG A 195 -13.29 3.65 -14.29
C ARG A 195 -14.59 3.05 -14.82
N SER A 196 -15.68 3.17 -14.06
CA SER A 196 -16.98 2.66 -14.48
C SER A 196 -17.48 3.36 -15.75
N ARG A 197 -17.21 4.66 -15.92
CA ARG A 197 -17.72 5.44 -17.04
C ARG A 197 -16.91 5.28 -18.32
N TYR A 198 -15.58 5.26 -18.21
CA TYR A 198 -14.66 5.28 -19.35
C TYR A 198 -13.97 3.93 -19.62
N GLY A 199 -14.16 2.93 -18.75
CA GLY A 199 -13.54 1.61 -18.89
C GLY A 199 -12.02 1.60 -18.69
N ARG A 200 -11.46 2.68 -18.13
CA ARG A 200 -10.01 2.84 -17.85
C ARG A 200 -9.79 3.61 -16.55
N MET A 201 -8.63 3.44 -15.93
CA MET A 201 -8.24 4.21 -14.74
C MET A 201 -8.06 5.70 -15.06
N ALA A 202 -8.23 6.57 -14.06
CA ALA A 202 -7.98 7.99 -14.20
C ALA A 202 -6.47 8.25 -14.41
N GLY A 203 -6.14 8.92 -15.52
CA GLY A 203 -4.75 9.24 -15.88
C GLY A 203 -4.20 10.47 -15.16
N PRO A 204 -2.93 10.82 -15.42
CA PRO A 204 -2.26 11.94 -14.77
C PRO A 204 -2.85 13.31 -15.16
N ASP A 205 -3.51 13.40 -16.31
CA ASP A 205 -4.26 14.58 -16.76
C ASP A 205 -5.44 14.94 -15.85
N THR A 206 -5.97 13.97 -15.11
CA THR A 206 -7.09 14.17 -14.19
C THR A 206 -6.68 14.75 -12.83
N PHE A 207 -5.39 14.72 -12.48
CA PHE A 207 -4.86 15.01 -11.14
C PHE A 207 -5.33 14.05 -10.02
N ILE A 208 -6.22 13.09 -10.29
CA ILE A 208 -6.68 12.11 -9.27
C ILE A 208 -5.49 11.31 -8.71
N PRO A 209 -4.59 10.73 -9.52
CA PRO A 209 -3.49 9.93 -8.98
C PRO A 209 -2.47 10.74 -8.16
N GLN A 210 -2.28 12.02 -8.49
CA GLN A 210 -1.40 12.93 -7.76
C GLN A 210 -1.96 13.21 -6.36
N VAL A 211 -3.26 13.53 -6.28
CA VAL A 211 -3.93 13.75 -5.00
C VAL A 211 -3.99 12.46 -4.19
N GLY A 212 -4.29 11.32 -4.82
CA GLY A 212 -4.26 10.01 -4.16
C GLY A 212 -2.89 9.70 -3.53
N LEU A 213 -1.81 9.88 -4.29
CA LEU A 213 -0.45 9.69 -3.77
C LEU A 213 -0.11 10.66 -2.63
N HIS A 214 -0.58 11.92 -2.70
CA HIS A 214 -0.41 12.87 -1.60
C HIS A 214 -1.18 12.43 -0.35
N CYS A 215 -2.42 11.98 -0.52
CA CYS A 215 -3.25 11.46 0.56
C CYS A 215 -2.55 10.29 1.23
N TRP A 216 -2.02 9.34 0.44
CA TRP A 216 -1.21 8.25 0.95
C TRP A 216 -0.03 8.77 1.80
N VAL A 217 0.86 9.58 1.23
CA VAL A 217 2.10 9.99 1.93
C VAL A 217 1.84 10.80 3.21
N PHE A 218 0.81 11.65 3.23
CA PHE A 218 0.62 12.65 4.30
C PHE A 218 -0.60 12.41 5.19
N LEU A 219 -1.57 11.59 4.77
CA LEU A 219 -2.78 11.31 5.53
C LEU A 219 -2.80 9.90 6.12
N THR A 220 -2.05 8.94 5.56
CA THR A 220 -2.12 7.53 5.97
C THR A 220 -1.03 7.15 6.98
N GLY A 221 -1.12 5.93 7.52
CA GLY A 221 -0.36 5.51 8.71
C GLY A 221 -1.05 5.84 10.03
N ARG A 222 -2.37 6.05 9.99
CA ARG A 222 -3.22 6.38 11.14
C ARG A 222 -4.16 5.22 11.44
N ASP A 223 -4.04 4.64 12.63
CA ASP A 223 -4.85 3.49 13.07
C ASP A 223 -6.35 3.82 13.14
N ASP A 224 -6.72 5.11 13.19
CA ASP A 224 -8.09 5.59 13.27
C ASP A 224 -8.76 5.79 11.90
N LEU A 225 -8.08 5.50 10.78
CA LEU A 225 -8.67 5.57 9.44
C LEU A 225 -9.35 4.26 8.99
N LEU A 226 -10.50 4.39 8.31
CA LEU A 226 -11.25 3.32 7.64
C LEU A 226 -10.64 3.01 6.28
N GLY A 227 -9.69 2.08 6.24
CA GLY A 227 -9.05 1.64 4.99
C GLY A 227 -8.18 2.73 4.35
N ASP A 228 -7.39 2.33 3.36
CA ASP A 228 -6.51 3.23 2.62
C ASP A 228 -6.58 2.93 1.12
N ASP A 229 -7.70 3.34 0.50
CA ASP A 229 -7.89 3.23 -0.94
C ASP A 229 -7.26 4.42 -1.71
N SER A 230 -6.41 5.22 -1.05
CA SER A 230 -5.77 6.39 -1.66
C SER A 230 -4.78 6.03 -2.78
N LEU A 231 -4.30 4.79 -2.78
CA LEU A 231 -3.39 4.25 -3.78
C LEU A 231 -4.11 3.62 -4.99
N GLU A 232 -5.41 3.33 -4.90
CA GLU A 232 -6.18 2.71 -6.00
C GLU A 232 -6.04 3.48 -7.33
N PRO A 233 -6.03 4.83 -7.36
CA PRO A 233 -5.82 5.56 -8.61
C PRO A 233 -4.47 5.28 -9.28
N LEU A 234 -3.43 4.87 -8.55
CA LEU A 234 -2.10 4.62 -9.10
C LEU A 234 -2.03 3.36 -9.99
N HIS A 235 -3.06 2.52 -9.97
CA HIS A 235 -3.15 1.38 -10.88
C HIS A 235 -3.20 1.78 -12.37
N PHE A 236 -3.36 3.08 -12.71
CA PHE A 236 -3.16 3.56 -14.09
C PHE A 236 -1.73 3.33 -14.61
N LEU A 237 -0.74 3.26 -13.71
CA LEU A 237 0.66 2.98 -14.03
C LEU A 237 1.00 1.49 -13.99
N ASP A 238 0.08 0.64 -13.53
CA ASP A 238 0.31 -0.80 -13.44
C ASP A 238 0.19 -1.42 -14.85
N PRO A 239 1.27 -2.06 -15.36
CA PRO A 239 1.25 -2.71 -16.68
C PRO A 239 0.18 -3.80 -16.82
N TYR A 240 -0.35 -4.32 -15.71
CA TYR A 240 -1.44 -5.30 -15.72
C TYR A 240 -2.78 -4.68 -16.12
N TYR A 241 -3.04 -3.45 -15.66
CA TYR A 241 -4.28 -2.73 -15.96
C TYR A 241 -4.16 -1.82 -17.17
N ASN A 242 -2.93 -1.38 -17.47
CA ASN A 242 -2.65 -0.50 -18.60
C ASN A 242 -1.71 -1.18 -19.60
N THR A 243 -2.25 -1.52 -20.77
CA THR A 243 -1.45 -2.13 -21.85
C THR A 243 -0.42 -1.17 -22.44
N SER A 244 -0.59 0.15 -22.29
CA SER A 244 0.45 1.11 -22.66
C SER A 244 1.48 1.13 -21.54
N ASN A 245 2.53 0.34 -21.70
CA ASN A 245 3.69 0.33 -20.81
C ASN A 245 4.56 1.58 -21.06
N ASP A 246 3.95 2.76 -20.99
CA ASP A 246 4.56 4.03 -21.36
C ASP A 246 5.49 4.50 -20.24
N VAL A 247 6.78 4.19 -20.44
CA VAL A 247 7.86 4.60 -19.53
C VAL A 247 7.94 6.13 -19.43
N GLU A 248 7.58 6.86 -20.49
CA GLU A 248 7.62 8.32 -20.52
C GLU A 248 6.51 8.91 -19.65
N GLU A 249 5.28 8.44 -19.78
CA GLU A 249 4.14 8.88 -18.94
C GLU A 249 4.44 8.67 -17.44
N ARG A 250 5.01 7.51 -17.10
CA ARG A 250 5.42 7.22 -15.73
C ARG A 250 6.51 8.17 -15.23
N ASP A 251 7.57 8.37 -16.02
CA ASP A 251 8.69 9.22 -15.62
C ASP A 251 8.26 10.69 -15.52
N ASP A 252 7.34 11.14 -16.36
CA ASP A 252 6.71 12.45 -16.28
C ASP A 252 5.85 12.61 -15.03
N PHE A 253 5.05 11.59 -14.69
CA PHE A 253 4.29 11.57 -13.45
C PHE A 253 5.21 11.62 -12.21
N VAL A 254 6.29 10.83 -12.19
CA VAL A 254 7.29 10.86 -11.11
C VAL A 254 7.94 12.25 -11.00
N ARG A 255 8.31 12.85 -12.13
CA ARG A 255 8.91 14.19 -12.17
C ARG A 255 7.97 15.23 -11.57
N MET A 256 6.75 15.31 -12.09
CA MET A 256 5.76 16.31 -11.69
C MET A 256 5.28 16.12 -10.24
N THR A 257 5.04 14.88 -9.83
CA THR A 257 4.35 14.60 -8.56
C THR A 257 5.32 14.45 -7.40
N ILE A 258 6.50 13.85 -7.63
CA ILE A 258 7.44 13.51 -6.56
C ILE A 258 8.66 14.44 -6.57
N LEU A 259 9.21 14.77 -7.74
CA LEU A 259 10.55 15.39 -7.83
C LEU A 259 10.56 16.92 -7.99
N GLU A 260 9.50 17.52 -8.55
CA GLU A 260 9.41 18.97 -8.68
C GLU A 260 9.51 19.68 -7.32
N GLU A 261 9.90 20.96 -7.32
CA GLU A 261 10.04 21.78 -6.10
C GLU A 261 8.76 21.80 -5.25
N ARG A 262 7.60 21.70 -5.91
CA ARG A 262 6.29 21.64 -5.31
C ARG A 262 5.74 20.20 -5.23
N GLY A 263 6.48 19.19 -5.65
CA GLY A 263 6.09 17.79 -5.50
C GLY A 263 6.05 17.35 -4.03
N ILE A 264 5.82 16.05 -3.83
CA ILE A 264 5.84 15.41 -2.51
C ILE A 264 7.25 15.43 -1.89
N GLY A 265 8.28 15.36 -2.72
CA GLY A 265 9.66 15.16 -2.30
C GLY A 265 9.99 13.67 -2.23
N SER A 266 11.02 13.25 -2.96
CA SER A 266 11.45 11.85 -3.04
C SER A 266 11.83 11.26 -1.69
N ASP A 267 12.51 12.03 -0.83
CA ASP A 267 12.89 11.56 0.50
C ASP A 267 11.66 11.29 1.38
N VAL A 268 10.68 12.19 1.38
CA VAL A 268 9.45 12.05 2.17
C VAL A 268 8.65 10.84 1.69
N PHE A 269 8.50 10.69 0.38
CA PHE A 269 7.82 9.55 -0.25
C PHE A 269 8.48 8.21 0.15
N VAL A 270 9.79 8.08 -0.02
CA VAL A 270 10.49 6.81 0.27
C VAL A 270 10.54 6.52 1.78
N GLN A 271 10.69 7.54 2.63
CA GLN A 271 10.64 7.35 4.08
C GLN A 271 9.26 6.89 4.55
N HIS A 272 8.19 7.43 3.97
CA HIS A 272 6.85 6.95 4.27
C HIS A 272 6.66 5.50 3.81
N LEU A 273 7.10 5.13 2.60
CA LEU A 273 7.13 3.73 2.15
C LEU A 273 7.88 2.82 3.12
N CYS A 274 9.06 3.22 3.58
CA CYS A 274 9.81 2.42 4.56
C CYS A 274 9.04 2.23 5.87
N ARG A 275 8.41 3.30 6.38
CA ARG A 275 7.56 3.22 7.59
C ARG A 275 6.39 2.28 7.39
N GLU A 276 5.70 2.37 6.25
CA GLU A 276 4.61 1.46 5.94
C GLU A 276 5.15 0.03 5.93
N LEU A 277 6.22 -0.26 5.17
CA LEU A 277 6.92 -1.57 5.07
C LEU A 277 7.38 -2.16 6.42
N GLU A 278 7.53 -1.35 7.46
CA GLU A 278 7.96 -1.78 8.80
C GLU A 278 6.79 -1.98 9.79
N ARG A 279 5.55 -1.70 9.39
CA ARG A 279 4.37 -1.79 10.26
C ARG A 279 4.07 -3.26 10.60
N GLU A 280 4.04 -3.60 11.90
CA GLU A 280 3.98 -4.99 12.39
C GLU A 280 2.61 -5.68 12.21
N SER A 281 1.53 -4.91 12.08
CA SER A 281 0.14 -5.40 12.19
C SER A 281 -0.66 -5.35 10.88
N VAL A 282 0.02 -5.41 9.74
CA VAL A 282 -0.60 -5.17 8.43
C VAL A 282 -1.02 -6.47 7.79
N LEU A 283 -2.30 -6.53 7.41
CA LEU A 283 -2.86 -7.68 6.71
C LEU A 283 -2.21 -7.81 5.32
N ALA A 284 -2.10 -9.04 4.82
CA ALA A 284 -1.56 -9.31 3.49
C ALA A 284 -2.28 -8.51 2.38
N GLU A 285 -3.57 -8.25 2.54
CA GLU A 285 -4.39 -7.45 1.63
C GLU A 285 -3.96 -5.98 1.56
N GLU A 286 -3.73 -5.34 2.72
CA GLU A 286 -3.26 -3.94 2.79
C GLU A 286 -1.90 -3.79 2.09
N TRP A 287 -1.03 -4.78 2.21
CA TRP A 287 0.25 -4.78 1.49
C TRP A 287 0.10 -4.92 -0.01
N GLN A 288 -0.87 -5.68 -0.48
CA GLN A 288 -1.11 -5.82 -1.92
C GLN A 288 -1.51 -4.48 -2.52
N GLN A 289 -2.31 -3.67 -1.81
CA GLN A 289 -2.64 -2.32 -2.23
C GLN A 289 -1.40 -1.43 -2.24
N ILE A 290 -0.62 -1.43 -1.15
CA ILE A 290 0.60 -0.63 -1.02
C ILE A 290 1.61 -0.98 -2.12
N LEU A 291 1.98 -2.25 -2.23
CA LEU A 291 2.96 -2.68 -3.21
C LEU A 291 2.42 -2.57 -4.64
N GLY A 292 1.14 -2.87 -4.88
CA GLY A 292 0.52 -2.75 -6.20
C GLY A 292 0.59 -1.32 -6.74
N GLY A 293 0.21 -0.33 -5.94
CA GLY A 293 0.29 1.08 -6.31
C GLY A 293 1.73 1.57 -6.47
N ILE A 294 2.63 1.15 -5.57
CA ILE A 294 3.98 1.70 -5.46
C ILE A 294 5.00 1.01 -6.37
N LEU A 295 4.77 -0.26 -6.70
CA LEU A 295 5.60 -1.04 -7.61
C LEU A 295 5.84 -0.31 -8.93
N THR A 296 4.83 0.43 -9.37
CA THR A 296 4.89 1.24 -10.57
C THR A 296 6.10 2.19 -10.54
N PHE A 297 6.40 2.81 -9.40
CA PHE A 297 7.54 3.72 -9.23
C PHE A 297 8.90 3.01 -9.20
N ALA A 298 8.96 1.76 -8.73
CA ALA A 298 10.20 0.97 -8.67
C ALA A 298 10.89 0.83 -10.03
N THR A 299 10.12 0.92 -11.10
CA THR A 299 10.59 0.81 -12.47
C THR A 299 11.04 2.16 -13.08
N SER A 300 10.77 3.29 -12.42
CA SER A 300 11.26 4.60 -12.84
C SER A 300 12.71 4.80 -12.40
N SER A 301 13.57 5.13 -13.36
CA SER A 301 14.99 5.41 -13.09
C SER A 301 15.21 6.69 -12.28
N LEU A 302 14.22 7.60 -12.27
CA LEU A 302 14.32 8.91 -11.62
C LEU A 302 14.25 8.82 -10.09
N ILE A 303 13.45 7.90 -9.55
CA ILE A 303 13.27 7.72 -8.10
C ILE A 303 14.22 6.67 -7.51
N MET A 304 14.78 5.81 -8.37
CA MET A 304 15.71 4.74 -8.00
C MET A 304 16.86 5.20 -7.08
N PRO A 305 17.51 6.36 -7.30
CA PRO A 305 18.55 6.84 -6.39
C PRO A 305 18.07 7.08 -4.95
N CYS A 306 16.79 7.42 -4.77
CA CYS A 306 16.17 7.65 -3.47
C CYS A 306 15.86 6.32 -2.77
N PHE A 307 15.29 5.33 -3.47
CA PHE A 307 15.07 3.98 -2.92
C PHE A 307 16.35 3.39 -2.33
N PHE A 308 17.46 3.56 -3.04
CA PHE A 308 18.77 3.14 -2.58
C PHE A 308 19.35 3.97 -1.43
N LYS A 309 19.05 5.28 -1.38
CA LYS A 309 19.48 6.15 -0.29
C LYS A 309 18.88 5.72 1.05
N HIS A 310 17.64 5.24 1.04
CA HIS A 310 16.90 4.81 2.24
C HIS A 310 16.89 3.29 2.45
N SER A 311 17.59 2.52 1.62
CA SER A 311 17.67 1.05 1.74
C SER A 311 16.28 0.38 1.83
N VAL A 312 15.35 0.79 0.95
CA VAL A 312 13.96 0.29 0.94
C VAL A 312 13.87 -1.23 0.74
N ASP A 313 14.90 -1.84 0.15
CA ASP A 313 15.01 -3.29 -0.03
C ASP A 313 14.97 -4.04 1.32
N VAL A 314 15.54 -3.46 2.37
CA VAL A 314 15.61 -4.11 3.69
C VAL A 314 14.23 -4.30 4.34
N PRO A 315 13.41 -3.25 4.55
CA PRO A 315 12.07 -3.44 5.10
C PRO A 315 11.16 -4.21 4.15
N LEU A 316 11.31 -4.06 2.82
CA LEU A 316 10.57 -4.85 1.83
C LEU A 316 10.81 -6.35 2.01
N VAL A 317 12.07 -6.77 2.07
CA VAL A 317 12.44 -8.19 2.22
C VAL A 317 12.00 -8.72 3.59
N ARG A 318 12.12 -7.92 4.65
CA ARG A 318 11.63 -8.29 5.99
C ARG A 318 10.13 -8.55 6.00
N MET A 319 9.33 -7.63 5.47
CA MET A 319 7.88 -7.78 5.38
C MET A 319 7.49 -8.98 4.51
N THR A 320 8.12 -9.11 3.34
CA THR A 320 7.89 -10.26 2.44
C THR A 320 8.17 -11.56 3.16
N TYR A 321 9.27 -11.63 3.90
CA TYR A 321 9.63 -12.80 4.68
C TYR A 321 8.58 -13.12 5.75
N GLN A 322 8.15 -12.13 6.54
CA GLN A 322 7.15 -12.31 7.60
C GLN A 322 5.86 -12.90 7.05
N ILE A 323 5.34 -12.39 5.93
CA ILE A 323 4.09 -12.86 5.34
C ILE A 323 4.26 -14.22 4.68
N THR A 324 5.29 -14.39 3.85
CA THR A 324 5.50 -15.65 3.11
C THR A 324 5.84 -16.84 4.00
N CYS A 325 6.30 -16.58 5.22
CA CYS A 325 6.56 -17.59 6.24
C CYS A 325 5.48 -17.65 7.33
N GLY A 326 4.50 -16.75 7.31
CA GLY A 326 3.39 -16.71 8.24
C GLY A 326 2.30 -17.73 7.89
N ASN A 327 1.20 -17.66 8.63
CA ASN A 327 0.03 -18.52 8.47
C ASN A 327 -0.97 -18.04 7.41
N GLU A 328 -0.61 -17.04 6.61
CA GLU A 328 -1.51 -16.51 5.59
C GLU A 328 -1.86 -17.59 4.54
N PRO A 329 -3.07 -17.56 3.96
CA PRO A 329 -3.44 -18.46 2.88
C PRO A 329 -2.40 -18.42 1.75
N TYR A 330 -2.14 -19.57 1.14
CA TYR A 330 -1.13 -19.70 0.07
C TYR A 330 -1.26 -18.62 -1.01
N LEU A 331 -2.48 -18.33 -1.47
CA LEU A 331 -2.72 -17.31 -2.51
C LEU A 331 -2.30 -15.91 -2.06
N GLU A 332 -2.55 -15.55 -0.80
CA GLU A 332 -2.17 -14.24 -0.27
C GLU A 332 -0.65 -14.13 -0.10
N ARG A 333 0.00 -15.20 0.40
CA ARG A 333 1.48 -15.28 0.46
C ARG A 333 2.12 -15.15 -0.92
N MET A 334 1.56 -15.84 -1.91
CA MET A 334 2.04 -15.81 -3.29
C MET A 334 1.89 -14.40 -3.88
N ARG A 335 0.72 -13.75 -3.76
CA ARG A 335 0.50 -12.39 -4.26
C ARG A 335 1.45 -11.37 -3.64
N VAL A 336 1.63 -11.40 -2.32
CA VAL A 336 2.57 -10.49 -1.63
C VAL A 336 3.99 -10.71 -2.14
N TRP A 337 4.44 -11.97 -2.23
CA TRP A 337 5.75 -12.28 -2.79
C TRP A 337 5.90 -11.77 -4.23
N MET A 338 4.89 -11.95 -5.08
CA MET A 338 4.95 -11.51 -6.48
C MET A 338 5.12 -10.00 -6.60
N MET A 339 4.37 -9.22 -5.81
CA MET A 339 4.48 -7.77 -5.82
C MET A 339 5.84 -7.30 -5.29
N ALA A 340 6.30 -7.88 -4.18
CA ALA A 340 7.61 -7.59 -3.62
C ALA A 340 8.75 -8.00 -4.55
N TYR A 341 8.63 -9.16 -5.22
CA TYR A 341 9.59 -9.65 -6.19
C TYR A 341 9.70 -8.71 -7.38
N ARG A 342 8.59 -8.22 -7.96
CA ARG A 342 8.66 -7.25 -9.06
C ARG A 342 9.38 -5.97 -8.64
N PHE A 343 9.13 -5.49 -7.42
CA PHE A 343 9.79 -4.29 -6.90
C PHE A 343 11.30 -4.55 -6.77
N HIS A 344 11.65 -5.65 -6.10
CA HIS A 344 13.03 -6.06 -5.90
C HIS A 344 13.76 -6.30 -7.23
N HIS A 345 13.11 -6.96 -8.19
CA HIS A 345 13.63 -7.25 -9.52
C HIS A 345 14.01 -5.98 -10.28
N ALA A 346 13.20 -4.92 -10.16
CA ALA A 346 13.54 -3.61 -10.73
C ALA A 346 14.83 -3.04 -10.12
N LEU A 347 15.01 -3.18 -8.79
CA LEU A 347 16.24 -2.78 -8.11
C LEU A 347 17.45 -3.65 -8.54
N THR A 348 17.26 -4.98 -8.66
CA THR A 348 18.35 -5.91 -9.01
C THR A 348 18.81 -5.75 -10.44
N ILE A 349 17.90 -5.51 -11.40
CA ILE A 349 18.26 -5.14 -12.78
C ILE A 349 19.17 -3.91 -12.79
N HIS A 350 18.81 -2.87 -12.04
CA HIS A 350 19.63 -1.67 -11.95
C HIS A 350 21.00 -1.98 -11.34
N THR A 351 21.04 -2.76 -10.27
CA THR A 351 22.28 -3.20 -9.60
C THR A 351 23.17 -4.01 -10.54
N ILE A 352 22.62 -4.95 -11.30
CA ILE A 352 23.36 -5.75 -12.29
C ILE A 352 23.95 -4.85 -13.38
N LYS A 353 23.18 -3.88 -13.89
CA LYS A 353 23.66 -2.89 -14.86
C LYS A 353 24.82 -2.07 -14.29
N GLU A 354 24.70 -1.58 -13.06
CA GLU A 354 25.77 -0.84 -12.39
C GLU A 354 27.03 -1.67 -12.17
N VAL A 355 26.89 -2.93 -11.77
CA VAL A 355 28.02 -3.86 -11.60
C VAL A 355 28.73 -4.12 -12.93
N ARG A 356 27.96 -4.38 -14.01
CA ARG A 356 28.51 -4.56 -15.36
C ARG A 356 29.23 -3.31 -15.88
N ASN A 357 28.68 -2.14 -15.56
CA ASN A 357 29.26 -0.84 -15.93
C ASN A 357 30.37 -0.35 -14.98
N LYS A 358 30.70 -1.10 -13.93
CA LYS A 358 31.69 -0.73 -12.91
C LYS A 358 31.39 0.63 -12.21
N SER A 359 30.11 0.91 -11.92
CA SER A 359 29.61 2.15 -11.26
C SER A 359 29.59 2.04 -9.73
N SER A 360 30.16 3.01 -8.97
CA SER A 360 30.59 2.94 -7.54
C SER A 360 29.54 2.77 -6.45
N LYS A 361 28.28 2.51 -6.80
CA LYS A 361 27.18 2.63 -5.84
C LYS A 361 26.44 1.31 -5.64
N LEU A 362 27.09 0.28 -5.10
CA LEU A 362 26.32 -0.91 -4.65
C LEU A 362 25.37 -0.51 -3.53
N ARG A 363 24.09 -0.82 -3.71
CA ARG A 363 23.03 -0.33 -2.83
C ARG A 363 22.08 -1.43 -2.31
N ILE A 364 22.13 -2.65 -2.86
CA ILE A 364 21.35 -3.82 -2.40
C ILE A 364 22.25 -4.81 -1.67
N ARG A 365 21.72 -5.42 -0.61
CA ARG A 365 22.39 -6.50 0.12
C ARG A 365 22.26 -7.84 -0.61
N GLY A 366 23.36 -8.58 -0.70
CA GLY A 366 23.35 -9.89 -1.34
C GLY A 366 22.47 -10.92 -0.61
N GLU A 367 22.36 -10.79 0.72
CA GLU A 367 21.49 -11.64 1.54
C GLU A 367 20.03 -11.51 1.12
N ASP A 368 19.59 -10.28 0.85
CA ASP A 368 18.20 -9.95 0.55
C ASP A 368 17.79 -10.49 -0.83
N ILE A 369 18.72 -10.48 -1.80
CA ILE A 369 18.55 -11.13 -3.13
C ILE A 369 18.31 -12.63 -2.97
N VAL A 370 19.13 -13.32 -2.17
CA VAL A 370 18.97 -14.76 -1.97
C VAL A 370 17.66 -15.05 -1.24
N ASN A 371 17.33 -14.26 -0.22
CA ASN A 371 16.14 -14.47 0.60
C ASN A 371 14.86 -14.40 -0.24
N ILE A 372 14.68 -13.33 -1.01
CA ILE A 372 13.44 -13.14 -1.79
C ILE A 372 13.26 -14.22 -2.87
N ASN A 373 14.35 -14.61 -3.52
CA ASN A 373 14.34 -15.69 -4.51
C ASN A 373 14.03 -17.04 -3.83
N ALA A 374 14.61 -17.33 -2.67
CA ALA A 374 14.33 -18.55 -1.91
C ALA A 374 12.87 -18.66 -1.47
N ARG A 375 12.25 -17.55 -1.03
CA ARG A 375 10.81 -17.51 -0.69
C ARG A 375 9.94 -17.80 -1.93
N GLY A 376 10.27 -17.19 -3.06
CA GLY A 376 9.58 -17.41 -4.32
C GLY A 376 9.62 -18.86 -4.78
N LEU A 377 10.81 -19.45 -4.81
CA LEU A 377 10.99 -20.86 -5.16
C LEU A 377 10.18 -21.80 -4.24
N ASN A 378 10.16 -21.51 -2.93
CA ASN A 378 9.37 -22.30 -1.98
C ASN A 378 7.85 -22.20 -2.26
N LEU A 379 7.35 -21.01 -2.57
CA LEU A 379 5.95 -20.79 -2.91
C LEU A 379 5.58 -21.41 -4.27
N MET A 380 6.47 -21.35 -5.26
CA MET A 380 6.25 -22.01 -6.56
C MET A 380 6.12 -23.52 -6.39
N VAL A 381 6.97 -24.15 -5.58
CA VAL A 381 6.89 -25.58 -5.25
C VAL A 381 5.56 -25.89 -4.57
N GLU A 382 5.20 -25.13 -3.54
CA GLU A 382 3.93 -25.30 -2.81
C GLU A 382 2.71 -25.16 -3.75
N GLY A 383 2.73 -24.18 -4.66
CA GLY A 383 1.68 -23.97 -5.66
C GLY A 383 1.49 -25.13 -6.62
N ILE A 384 2.59 -25.77 -7.03
CA ILE A 384 2.56 -26.96 -7.89
C ILE A 384 2.01 -28.15 -7.10
N GLU A 385 2.45 -28.34 -5.85
CA GLU A 385 1.94 -29.41 -4.97
C GLU A 385 0.43 -29.27 -4.69
N LEU A 386 -0.05 -28.03 -4.56
CA LEU A 386 -1.47 -27.71 -4.34
C LEU A 386 -2.31 -27.68 -5.62
N ASN A 387 -1.71 -27.84 -6.80
CA ASN A 387 -2.38 -27.65 -8.09
C ASN A 387 -3.14 -26.30 -8.16
N SER A 388 -2.45 -25.22 -7.81
CA SER A 388 -3.02 -23.87 -7.68
C SER A 388 -3.78 -23.44 -8.95
N PRO A 389 -4.95 -22.77 -8.85
CA PRO A 389 -5.65 -22.23 -10.02
C PRO A 389 -4.85 -21.15 -10.79
N ASN A 390 -3.81 -20.56 -10.17
CA ASN A 390 -3.00 -19.49 -10.74
C ASN A 390 -1.72 -19.99 -11.43
N MET A 391 -1.69 -21.23 -11.94
CA MET A 391 -0.49 -21.81 -12.58
C MET A 391 0.09 -20.94 -13.72
N ALA A 392 -0.76 -20.27 -14.50
CA ALA A 392 -0.30 -19.38 -15.58
C ALA A 392 0.54 -18.22 -15.05
N GLU A 393 0.14 -17.63 -13.92
CA GLU A 393 0.85 -16.53 -13.29
C GLU A 393 2.17 -17.02 -12.69
N ILE A 394 2.14 -18.16 -11.99
CA ILE A 394 3.35 -18.81 -11.44
C ILE A 394 4.37 -19.04 -12.56
N LYS A 395 3.94 -19.59 -13.70
CA LYS A 395 4.80 -19.86 -14.86
C LYS A 395 5.46 -18.59 -15.43
N SER A 396 4.74 -17.47 -15.45
CA SER A 396 5.29 -16.17 -15.88
C SER A 396 6.46 -15.72 -15.00
N PHE A 397 6.33 -15.90 -13.68
CA PHE A 397 7.38 -15.53 -12.73
C PHE A 397 8.53 -16.54 -12.67
N THR A 398 8.29 -17.83 -12.93
CA THR A 398 9.33 -18.85 -13.04
C THR A 398 10.42 -18.43 -14.01
N GLY A 399 10.04 -17.93 -15.21
CA GLY A 399 10.99 -17.41 -16.19
C GLY A 399 11.87 -16.29 -15.65
N GLN A 400 11.24 -15.27 -15.06
CA GLN A 400 11.93 -14.10 -14.52
C GLN A 400 12.90 -14.47 -13.40
N VAL A 401 12.50 -15.37 -12.49
CA VAL A 401 13.35 -15.85 -11.40
C VAL A 401 14.56 -16.60 -11.96
N MET A 402 14.38 -17.46 -12.96
CA MET A 402 15.49 -18.18 -13.59
C MET A 402 16.50 -17.22 -14.22
N ASP A 403 16.02 -16.22 -14.97
CA ASP A 403 16.87 -15.23 -15.63
C ASP A 403 17.66 -14.38 -14.61
N GLU A 404 17.04 -14.04 -13.48
CA GLU A 404 17.69 -13.35 -12.37
C GLU A 404 18.78 -14.21 -11.71
N LEU A 405 18.46 -15.46 -11.39
CA LEU A 405 19.41 -16.41 -10.78
C LEU A 405 20.62 -16.65 -11.69
N GLU A 406 20.39 -16.83 -13.00
CA GLU A 406 21.46 -16.98 -13.98
C GLU A 406 22.31 -15.69 -14.07
N SER A 407 21.67 -14.52 -14.11
CA SER A 407 22.35 -13.24 -14.14
C SER A 407 23.29 -13.05 -12.94
N PHE A 408 22.85 -13.40 -11.73
CA PHE A 408 23.70 -13.34 -10.54
C PHE A 408 24.79 -14.41 -10.54
N ALA A 409 24.52 -15.63 -11.06
CA ALA A 409 25.54 -16.65 -11.22
C ALA A 409 26.66 -16.18 -12.17
N ILE A 410 26.32 -15.53 -13.28
CA ILE A 410 27.26 -14.90 -14.20
C ILE A 410 28.05 -13.81 -13.50
N VAL A 411 27.38 -12.87 -12.80
CA VAL A 411 28.04 -11.80 -12.05
C VAL A 411 29.07 -12.36 -11.06
N VAL A 412 28.73 -13.42 -10.31
CA VAL A 412 29.63 -14.04 -9.34
C VAL A 412 30.83 -14.72 -10.02
N ARG A 413 30.63 -15.38 -11.17
CA ARG A 413 31.70 -16.07 -11.93
C ARG A 413 32.65 -15.07 -12.60
N ASP A 414 32.10 -14.03 -13.21
CA ASP A 414 32.85 -13.00 -13.94
C ASP A 414 33.62 -12.07 -13.01
N PHE A 415 33.21 -11.99 -11.74
CA PHE A 415 33.95 -11.30 -10.69
C PHE A 415 35.24 -12.08 -10.36
N LYS A 416 36.21 -12.04 -11.29
CA LYS A 416 37.60 -12.40 -11.02
C LYS A 416 38.05 -11.52 -9.85
N TRP A 417 38.63 -12.16 -8.83
CA TRP A 417 39.14 -11.57 -7.58
C TRP A 417 40.32 -10.59 -7.78
N ASN A 418 40.26 -9.73 -8.81
CA ASN A 418 41.20 -8.64 -9.02
C ASN A 418 40.94 -7.54 -7.99
N LEU A 419 41.34 -7.84 -6.75
CA LEU A 419 41.39 -6.99 -5.57
C LEU A 419 42.14 -5.65 -5.79
N LYS A 420 42.81 -5.49 -6.94
CA LYS A 420 43.58 -4.30 -7.29
C LYS A 420 42.75 -3.15 -7.86
N SER A 421 41.49 -3.36 -8.26
CA SER A 421 40.74 -2.33 -8.98
C SER A 421 40.18 -1.20 -8.11
N GLY A 422 40.35 -1.23 -6.78
CA GLY A 422 39.83 -0.19 -5.87
C GLY A 422 38.29 -0.14 -5.77
N TYR A 423 37.59 -0.91 -6.61
CA TYR A 423 36.13 -1.00 -6.63
C TYR A 423 35.64 -2.08 -5.66
N ASN A 424 34.90 -1.66 -4.64
CA ASN A 424 34.54 -2.49 -3.49
C ASN A 424 33.26 -3.34 -3.68
N TYR A 425 32.72 -3.51 -4.90
CA TYR A 425 31.40 -4.16 -5.09
C TYR A 425 31.39 -5.61 -4.60
N GLY A 426 32.35 -6.40 -5.09
CA GLY A 426 32.45 -7.81 -4.72
C GLY A 426 32.86 -7.99 -3.26
N SER A 427 33.26 -6.94 -2.54
CA SER A 427 33.52 -7.05 -1.11
C SER A 427 32.24 -7.06 -0.27
N LYS A 428 31.11 -6.60 -0.81
CA LYS A 428 29.83 -6.56 -0.09
C LYS A 428 28.81 -7.48 -0.74
N LEU A 429 28.61 -7.38 -2.06
CA LEU A 429 27.58 -8.15 -2.76
C LEU A 429 27.84 -9.66 -2.67
N ILE A 430 29.04 -10.12 -3.03
CA ILE A 430 29.36 -11.56 -3.05
C ILE A 430 29.39 -12.16 -1.63
N PRO A 431 30.02 -11.53 -0.63
CA PRO A 431 29.89 -11.96 0.76
C PRO A 431 28.45 -12.00 1.23
N GLY A 432 27.62 -11.02 0.85
CA GLY A 432 26.21 -11.00 1.18
C GLY A 432 25.42 -12.13 0.53
N LEU A 433 25.61 -12.35 -0.78
CA LEU A 433 24.98 -13.47 -1.50
C LEU A 433 25.39 -14.81 -0.87
N ARG A 434 26.66 -14.95 -0.47
CA ARG A 434 27.14 -16.14 0.24
C ARG A 434 26.52 -16.26 1.63
N ALA A 435 26.38 -15.16 2.36
CA ALA A 435 25.78 -15.14 3.70
C ALA A 435 24.30 -15.53 3.65
N GLY A 436 23.52 -14.95 2.73
CA GLY A 436 22.13 -15.36 2.49
C GLY A 436 22.05 -16.80 1.99
N GLY A 437 22.96 -17.19 1.09
CA GLY A 437 23.08 -18.55 0.58
C GLY A 437 23.24 -19.59 1.68
N ARG A 438 24.09 -19.33 2.69
CA ARG A 438 24.24 -20.25 3.83
C ARG A 438 22.92 -20.48 4.57
N ILE A 439 22.07 -19.47 4.66
CA ILE A 439 20.81 -19.55 5.40
C ILE A 439 19.73 -20.25 4.57
N ASP A 440 19.54 -19.81 3.33
CA ASP A 440 18.35 -20.14 2.53
C ASP A 440 18.61 -21.14 1.40
N TRP A 441 19.86 -21.31 0.93
CA TRP A 441 20.16 -22.13 -0.24
C TRP A 441 19.84 -23.60 -0.05
N TRP A 442 20.36 -24.22 1.02
CA TRP A 442 20.17 -25.64 1.27
C TRP A 442 18.69 -26.02 1.52
N PRO A 443 17.94 -25.34 2.41
CA PRO A 443 16.53 -25.67 2.65
C PRO A 443 15.67 -25.57 1.38
N THR A 444 15.88 -24.53 0.57
CA THR A 444 15.17 -24.37 -0.69
C THR A 444 15.61 -25.41 -1.73
N LEU A 445 16.89 -25.74 -1.80
CA LEU A 445 17.39 -26.81 -2.68
C LEU A 445 16.75 -28.16 -2.32
N GLN A 446 16.69 -28.49 -1.04
CA GLN A 446 16.08 -29.73 -0.57
C GLN A 446 14.60 -29.80 -0.98
N LYS A 447 13.84 -28.71 -0.82
CA LYS A 447 12.44 -28.64 -1.25
C LYS A 447 12.29 -28.85 -2.77
N LEU A 448 13.11 -28.17 -3.57
CA LEU A 448 13.13 -28.36 -5.03
C LEU A 448 13.46 -29.80 -5.42
N GLN A 449 14.40 -30.45 -4.75
CA GLN A 449 14.76 -31.85 -5.00
C GLN A 449 13.61 -32.82 -4.68
N VAL A 450 12.93 -32.61 -3.54
CA VAL A 450 11.76 -33.42 -3.16
C VAL A 450 10.63 -33.26 -4.17
N ALA A 451 10.33 -32.01 -4.56
CA ALA A 451 9.32 -31.72 -5.55
C ALA A 451 9.67 -32.31 -6.93
N ALA A 452 10.94 -32.20 -7.36
CA ALA A 452 11.40 -32.76 -8.63
C ALA A 452 11.28 -34.29 -8.67
N TYR A 453 11.50 -34.96 -7.54
CA TYR A 453 11.38 -36.42 -7.46
C TYR A 453 9.93 -36.92 -7.49
N GLY A 454 9.00 -36.13 -6.94
CA GLY A 454 7.58 -36.51 -6.86
C GLY A 454 6.77 -36.26 -8.12
N GLN A 455 7.29 -35.50 -9.09
CA GLN A 455 6.56 -35.09 -10.29
C GLN A 455 6.81 -36.06 -11.45
N ASP A 456 5.74 -36.41 -12.17
CA ASP A 456 5.83 -37.09 -13.46
C ASP A 456 6.57 -36.17 -14.46
N PRO A 457 7.47 -36.68 -15.32
CA PRO A 457 8.14 -35.92 -16.40
C PRO A 457 7.26 -35.11 -17.39
N GLY A 458 5.97 -34.89 -17.10
CA GLY A 458 5.10 -33.95 -17.80
C GLY A 458 5.54 -32.48 -17.66
N GLU A 459 4.66 -31.57 -18.11
CA GLU A 459 4.98 -30.14 -18.27
C GLU A 459 5.49 -29.48 -16.98
N HIS A 460 4.85 -29.74 -15.83
CA HIS A 460 5.25 -29.17 -14.54
C HIS A 460 6.59 -29.71 -14.01
N GLY A 461 6.89 -30.99 -14.29
CA GLY A 461 8.19 -31.58 -13.95
C GLY A 461 9.35 -30.86 -14.66
N SER A 462 9.12 -30.36 -15.87
CA SER A 462 10.10 -29.58 -16.63
C SER A 462 10.48 -28.28 -15.93
N ASP A 463 9.50 -27.54 -15.38
CA ASP A 463 9.76 -26.23 -14.77
C ASP A 463 10.47 -26.34 -13.42
N ILE A 464 10.07 -27.31 -12.57
CA ILE A 464 10.80 -27.59 -11.32
C ILE A 464 12.24 -28.01 -11.60
N ALA A 465 12.47 -28.85 -12.61
CA ALA A 465 13.82 -29.27 -12.99
C ALA A 465 14.70 -28.09 -13.42
N LYS A 466 14.15 -27.12 -14.15
CA LYS A 466 14.87 -25.90 -14.54
C LYS A 466 15.18 -25.02 -13.32
N LEU A 467 14.21 -24.80 -12.43
CA LEU A 467 14.43 -24.04 -11.19
C LEU A 467 15.50 -24.70 -10.30
N LEU A 468 15.43 -26.03 -10.14
CA LEU A 468 16.43 -26.81 -9.42
C LEU A 468 17.82 -26.62 -10.02
N LYS A 469 17.94 -26.66 -11.35
CA LYS A 469 19.20 -26.41 -12.06
C LYS A 469 19.73 -24.99 -11.78
N SER A 470 18.93 -23.95 -12.00
CA SER A 470 19.34 -22.56 -11.80
C SER A 470 19.74 -22.27 -10.36
N TRP A 471 18.98 -22.78 -9.37
CA TRP A 471 19.31 -22.64 -7.96
C TRP A 471 20.61 -23.36 -7.58
N THR A 472 20.82 -24.56 -8.13
CA THR A 472 22.08 -25.32 -7.95
C THR A 472 23.27 -24.56 -8.52
N GLU A 473 23.13 -24.01 -9.72
CA GLU A 473 24.20 -23.26 -10.40
C GLU A 473 24.60 -21.99 -9.66
N LEU A 474 23.64 -21.27 -9.06
CA LEU A 474 23.93 -20.14 -8.19
C LEU A 474 24.75 -20.58 -6.97
N GLY A 475 24.36 -21.69 -6.33
CA GLY A 475 25.10 -22.26 -5.20
C GLY A 475 26.54 -22.61 -5.55
N VAL A 476 26.75 -23.26 -6.69
CA VAL A 476 28.09 -23.56 -7.22
C VAL A 476 28.90 -22.29 -7.44
N ALA A 477 28.31 -21.25 -8.05
CA ALA A 477 28.98 -19.97 -8.26
C ALA A 477 29.41 -19.33 -6.93
N LEU A 478 28.57 -19.41 -5.89
CA LEU A 478 28.85 -18.91 -4.55
C LEU A 478 29.83 -19.75 -3.73
N LYS A 479 30.25 -20.91 -4.27
CA LYS A 479 31.09 -21.93 -3.63
C LYS A 479 30.40 -22.60 -2.44
N LEU A 480 29.08 -22.76 -2.52
CA LEU A 480 28.28 -23.53 -1.59
C LEU A 480 28.30 -25.00 -2.03
N THR A 481 28.53 -25.91 -1.10
CA THR A 481 28.51 -27.36 -1.38
C THR A 481 27.41 -28.00 -0.57
N VAL A 482 26.63 -28.89 -1.19
CA VAL A 482 25.51 -29.61 -0.56
C VAL A 482 25.89 -30.14 0.83
N GLU A 483 27.00 -30.88 0.94
CA GLU A 483 27.42 -31.51 2.20
C GLU A 483 27.66 -30.50 3.33
N LYS A 484 28.40 -29.42 3.03
CA LYS A 484 28.74 -28.40 4.04
C LYS A 484 27.54 -27.58 4.45
N GLU A 485 26.72 -27.14 3.48
CA GLU A 485 25.55 -26.32 3.78
C GLU A 485 24.48 -27.11 4.52
N ARG A 486 24.30 -28.40 4.20
CA ARG A 486 23.45 -29.30 4.97
C ARG A 486 23.91 -29.42 6.42
N GLN A 487 25.19 -29.74 6.64
CA GLN A 487 25.76 -29.86 7.99
C GLN A 487 25.71 -28.53 8.76
N TRP A 488 25.87 -27.41 8.07
CA TRP A 488 25.76 -26.08 8.66
C TRP A 488 24.32 -25.80 9.07
N HIS A 489 23.35 -25.98 8.16
CA HIS A 489 21.94 -25.81 8.45
C HIS A 489 21.48 -26.69 9.62
N GLU A 490 21.85 -27.97 9.66
CA GLU A 490 21.52 -28.90 10.75
C GLU A 490 22.11 -28.49 12.12
N ARG A 491 23.24 -27.75 12.12
CA ARG A 491 23.84 -27.17 13.33
C ARG A 491 23.18 -25.85 13.71
N ASP A 492 23.06 -24.92 12.76
CA ASP A 492 22.59 -23.55 12.97
C ASP A 492 21.12 -23.47 13.40
N VAL A 493 20.27 -24.35 12.87
CA VAL A 493 18.87 -24.45 13.30
C VAL A 493 18.76 -24.74 14.81
N ARG A 494 19.81 -25.28 15.45
CA ARG A 494 19.84 -25.54 16.90
C ARG A 494 20.17 -24.31 17.74
N HIS A 495 20.68 -23.25 17.10
CA HIS A 495 21.15 -22.01 17.70
C HIS A 495 20.25 -20.82 17.41
N ARG A 496 19.11 -21.02 16.75
CA ARG A 496 18.18 -19.92 16.40
C ARG A 496 16.81 -20.16 16.99
N CYS A 497 16.07 -19.08 17.18
CA CYS A 497 14.65 -19.19 17.50
C CYS A 497 13.90 -19.75 16.28
N SER A 498 13.10 -20.79 16.46
CA SER A 498 12.28 -21.38 15.40
C SER A 498 11.06 -20.53 15.05
N TRP A 499 10.67 -19.60 15.94
CA TRP A 499 9.64 -18.62 15.60
C TRP A 499 10.19 -17.62 14.59
N ILE A 500 9.67 -17.68 13.38
CA ILE A 500 10.22 -17.02 12.20
C ILE A 500 10.21 -15.49 12.27
N VAL A 501 9.21 -14.93 12.96
CA VAL A 501 9.05 -13.47 13.17
C VAL A 501 9.99 -12.95 14.26
N CYS A 502 10.62 -13.82 15.05
CA CYS A 502 11.54 -13.40 16.11
C CYS A 502 12.83 -12.80 15.52
N GLU A 503 13.30 -11.67 16.05
CA GLU A 503 14.62 -11.10 15.72
C GLU A 503 15.76 -12.13 15.89
N LYS A 504 15.62 -13.05 16.86
CA LYS A 504 16.56 -14.12 17.17
C LYS A 504 16.42 -15.35 16.26
N HIS A 505 15.55 -15.33 15.25
CA HIS A 505 15.54 -16.32 14.19
C HIS A 505 16.80 -16.21 13.32
N TRP A 506 17.39 -15.01 13.24
CA TRP A 506 18.48 -14.69 12.32
C TRP A 506 19.84 -14.54 13.00
N VAL A 507 19.84 -14.48 14.32
CA VAL A 507 21.05 -14.29 15.12
C VAL A 507 21.29 -15.56 15.91
N ASP A 508 22.55 -16.00 15.97
CA ASP A 508 22.94 -17.11 16.81
C ASP A 508 22.69 -16.77 18.28
N VAL A 509 21.82 -17.56 18.90
CA VAL A 509 21.53 -17.54 20.33
C VAL A 509 22.30 -18.66 21.00
N PRO A 510 23.02 -18.38 22.11
CA PRO A 510 23.65 -19.42 22.90
C PRO A 510 22.66 -20.53 23.24
N GLN A 511 23.05 -21.79 23.04
CA GLN A 511 22.15 -22.93 23.12
C GLN A 511 21.38 -23.03 24.46
N ARG A 512 22.03 -22.59 25.54
CA ARG A 512 21.50 -22.57 26.91
C ARG A 512 20.34 -21.58 27.12
N GLU A 513 20.16 -20.63 26.21
CA GLU A 513 19.11 -19.61 26.25
C GLU A 513 17.90 -19.98 25.40
N LEU A 514 17.95 -21.12 24.70
CA LEU A 514 16.86 -21.61 23.88
C LEU A 514 16.08 -22.72 24.58
N HIS A 515 14.77 -22.54 24.67
CA HIS A 515 13.82 -23.52 25.16
C HIS A 515 13.41 -24.48 24.03
N THR A 516 13.70 -25.76 24.22
CA THR A 516 13.27 -26.82 23.29
C THR A 516 11.76 -27.07 23.42
N CYS A 517 11.06 -27.28 22.29
CA CYS A 517 9.65 -27.71 22.33
C CYS A 517 9.52 -29.05 23.06
N SER A 518 8.75 -29.08 24.15
CA SER A 518 8.48 -30.31 24.93
C SER A 518 7.75 -31.39 24.13
N GLY A 519 7.10 -31.00 23.03
CA GLY A 519 6.45 -31.89 22.08
C GLY A 519 7.45 -32.69 21.24
N CYS A 520 7.99 -32.06 20.20
CA CYS A 520 8.81 -32.73 19.19
C CYS A 520 10.31 -32.77 19.52
N SER A 521 10.78 -31.93 20.45
CA SER A 521 12.21 -31.71 20.74
C SER A 521 13.09 -31.27 19.56
N LYS A 522 12.48 -30.87 18.43
CA LYS A 522 13.19 -30.46 17.20
C LYS A 522 13.40 -28.95 17.12
N VAL A 523 12.36 -28.19 17.46
CA VAL A 523 12.35 -26.73 17.40
C VAL A 523 12.69 -26.11 18.75
N ARG A 524 13.18 -24.87 18.72
CA ARG A 524 13.77 -24.17 19.85
C ARG A 524 13.35 -22.71 19.87
N TYR A 525 13.10 -22.14 21.04
CA TYR A 525 12.57 -20.78 21.15
C TYR A 525 13.38 -19.97 22.15
N CYS A 526 13.65 -18.71 21.84
CA CYS A 526 14.34 -17.82 22.77
C CYS A 526 13.46 -17.39 23.95
N SER A 527 12.15 -17.65 23.90
CA SER A 527 11.20 -17.33 24.97
C SER A 527 9.95 -18.18 24.87
N ARG A 528 9.19 -18.26 25.98
CA ARG A 528 7.86 -18.87 25.99
C ARG A 528 6.85 -18.09 25.13
N ALA A 529 7.05 -16.78 24.95
CA ALA A 529 6.21 -15.97 24.07
C ALA A 529 6.37 -16.43 22.61
N CYS A 530 7.61 -16.57 22.12
CA CYS A 530 7.89 -17.07 20.77
C CYS A 530 7.35 -18.49 20.57
N GLN A 531 7.47 -19.38 21.56
CA GLN A 531 6.86 -20.71 21.49
C GLN A 531 5.33 -20.63 21.34
N LYS A 532 4.66 -19.75 22.09
CA LYS A 532 3.21 -19.58 22.01
C LYS A 532 2.77 -18.97 20.68
N SER A 533 3.49 -17.97 20.17
CA SER A 533 3.24 -17.37 18.87
C SER A 533 3.43 -18.40 17.77
N ASP A 534 4.56 -19.10 17.71
CA ASP A 534 4.79 -20.15 16.69
C ASP A 534 3.76 -21.30 16.76
N TRP A 535 3.29 -21.61 17.96
CA TRP A 535 2.22 -22.60 18.15
C TRP A 535 0.87 -22.15 17.57
N LYS A 536 0.52 -20.86 17.70
CA LYS A 536 -0.76 -20.30 17.25
C LYS A 536 -0.72 -19.83 15.80
N GLU A 537 0.38 -19.18 15.43
CA GLU A 537 0.56 -18.33 14.25
C GLU A 537 1.66 -18.83 13.30
N GLY A 538 2.45 -19.85 13.69
CA GLY A 538 3.53 -20.40 12.86
C GLY A 538 3.31 -21.81 12.34
N GLY A 539 2.11 -22.36 12.52
CA GLY A 539 1.76 -23.71 12.09
C GLY A 539 2.46 -24.81 12.87
N HIS A 540 3.25 -24.51 13.91
CA HIS A 540 4.00 -25.55 14.65
C HIS A 540 3.08 -26.59 15.29
N LYS A 541 1.86 -26.20 15.66
CA LYS A 541 0.85 -27.10 16.22
C LYS A 541 0.56 -28.30 15.30
N GLU A 542 0.52 -28.09 13.99
CA GLU A 542 0.23 -29.13 12.98
C GLU A 542 1.46 -30.03 12.74
N GLN A 543 2.65 -29.46 12.85
CA GLN A 543 3.92 -30.15 12.62
C GLN A 543 4.40 -30.94 13.86
N CYS A 544 3.89 -30.61 15.04
CA CYS A 544 4.36 -31.18 16.30
C CYS A 544 3.83 -32.61 16.52
N LYS A 545 4.65 -33.59 16.12
CA LYS A 545 4.35 -35.05 16.16
C LYS A 545 3.90 -35.65 17.50
N ARG A 546 4.03 -34.95 18.64
CA ARG A 546 3.58 -35.45 19.96
C ARG A 546 2.06 -35.31 20.15
N ILE A 547 1.38 -34.49 19.36
CA ILE A 547 -0.09 -34.40 19.36
C ILE A 547 -0.65 -35.46 18.40
N LYS A 548 -0.41 -36.74 18.73
CA LYS A 548 -1.22 -37.84 18.20
C LYS A 548 -2.18 -38.30 19.28
#